data_AF-A0A967BJW5-F1
#
_entry.id   AF-A0A967BJW5-F1
#
_cell.length_a   1.000
_cell.length_b   1.000
_cell.length_c   1.000
_cell.angle_alpha   90.00
_cell.angle_beta   90.00
_cell.angle_gamma   90.00
#
_symmetry.space_group_name_H-M   'P 1'
#
loop_
_entity.id
_entity.type
_entity.pdbx_description
1 polymer ?
#
loop_
_entity_poly.entity_id
_entity_poly.type
_entity_poly.pdbx_seq_one_letter_code
_entity_poly.pdbx_strand_id
1 'polypeptide(L)'
;EIEDRDNQITFAFNGENGNYTFEFEITDEDNYEFTMKHFGSGDFDVSIEDEDGNVTTLIDTSGHISSVDTETMNEGTYTIRISADNEWSVGIEEK
;
A
#
# COMPACT_ATOMS: atom_id res chain seq x y z
N GLU A 1 -22.15 -27.70 1.41
CA GLU A 1 -20.95 -26.88 1.65
C GLU A 1 -20.88 -25.85 0.54
N ILE A 2 -20.91 -24.57 0.89
CA ILE A 2 -20.44 -23.51 0.00
C ILE A 2 -19.12 -23.14 0.65
N GLU A 3 -18.02 -23.51 0.00
CA GLU A 3 -16.66 -23.17 0.41
C GLU A 3 -16.60 -21.68 0.73
N ASP A 4 -16.14 -21.38 1.94
CA ASP A 4 -15.77 -20.06 2.42
C ASP A 4 -14.86 -19.40 1.37
N ARG A 5 -15.47 -18.56 0.51
CA ARG A 5 -14.72 -17.51 -0.19
C ARG A 5 -14.43 -16.42 0.83
N ASP A 6 -13.31 -15.74 0.62
CA ASP A 6 -12.76 -14.67 1.46
C ASP A 6 -11.70 -15.14 2.46
N ASN A 7 -10.68 -15.84 1.96
CA ASN A 7 -9.32 -15.62 2.46
C ASN A 7 -8.57 -14.67 1.50
N GLN A 8 -9.22 -13.57 1.09
CA GLN A 8 -8.56 -12.53 0.30
C GLN A 8 -7.53 -11.85 1.20
N ILE A 9 -6.28 -11.80 0.76
CA ILE A 9 -5.25 -11.09 1.50
C ILE A 9 -5.51 -9.59 1.40
N THR A 10 -5.74 -8.96 2.54
CA THR A 10 -5.97 -7.51 2.64
C THR A 10 -5.06 -6.88 3.67
N PHE A 11 -4.29 -5.87 3.25
CA PHE A 11 -3.54 -4.99 4.12
C PHE A 11 -4.15 -3.59 4.10
N ALA A 12 -4.31 -3.00 5.28
CA ALA A 12 -4.83 -1.65 5.41
C ALA A 12 -3.95 -0.85 6.38
N PHE A 13 -3.35 0.20 5.85
CA PHE A 13 -2.51 1.14 6.59
C PHE A 13 -3.21 2.50 6.61
N ASN A 14 -3.12 3.19 7.73
CA ASN A 14 -3.65 4.54 7.88
C ASN A 14 -2.83 5.31 8.90
N GLY A 15 -2.86 6.62 8.78
CA GLY A 15 -2.14 7.52 9.67
C GLY A 15 -2.47 8.98 9.40
N GLU A 16 -1.73 9.84 10.08
CA GLU A 16 -1.84 11.28 9.98
C GLU A 16 -0.49 11.85 9.52
N ASN A 17 -0.21 13.11 9.85
CA ASN A 17 1.09 13.72 9.62
C ASN A 17 2.21 12.91 10.29
N GLY A 18 3.22 12.51 9.51
CA GLY A 18 4.40 11.85 10.04
C GLY A 18 5.03 10.85 9.08
N ASN A 19 5.96 10.07 9.64
CA ASN A 19 6.68 9.01 8.94
C ASN A 19 6.31 7.66 9.56
N TYR A 20 5.90 6.73 8.73
CA TYR A 20 5.46 5.40 9.13
C TYR A 20 6.22 4.34 8.33
N THR A 21 6.41 3.18 8.94
CA THR A 21 7.03 2.01 8.29
C THR A 21 6.29 0.77 8.77
N PHE A 22 5.86 -0.05 7.82
CA PHE A 22 5.19 -1.32 8.07
C PHE A 22 5.83 -2.41 7.22
N GLU A 23 5.79 -3.62 7.73
CA GLU A 23 6.20 -4.82 7.01
C GLU A 23 4.97 -5.70 6.80
N PHE A 24 4.84 -6.29 5.63
CA PHE A 24 3.79 -7.25 5.30
C PHE A 24 4.35 -8.36 4.41
N GLU A 25 3.67 -9.50 4.39
CA GLU A 25 4.09 -10.70 3.67
C GLU A 25 3.04 -11.06 2.62
N ILE A 26 3.48 -11.26 1.39
CA ILE A 26 2.69 -11.83 0.31
C ILE A 26 2.96 -13.34 0.32
N THR A 27 1.91 -14.15 0.53
CA THR A 27 2.04 -15.62 0.58
C THR A 27 1.72 -16.31 -0.73
N ASP A 28 1.14 -15.59 -1.68
CA ASP A 28 0.75 -16.11 -2.98
C ASP A 28 1.00 -15.05 -4.05
N GLU A 29 1.67 -15.44 -5.14
CA GLU A 29 1.87 -14.59 -6.32
C GLU A 29 0.53 -14.34 -7.02
N ASP A 30 0.02 -13.12 -6.89
CA ASP A 30 -1.22 -12.68 -7.57
C ASP A 30 -1.16 -11.16 -7.85
N ASN A 31 -2.23 -10.64 -8.45
CA ASN A 31 -2.45 -9.24 -8.67
C ASN A 31 -3.03 -8.62 -7.41
N TYR A 32 -2.41 -7.53 -6.97
CA TYR A 32 -2.89 -6.76 -5.83
C TYR A 32 -3.32 -5.38 -6.30
N GLU A 33 -4.51 -4.97 -5.87
CA GLU A 33 -5.01 -3.62 -6.07
C GLU A 33 -4.54 -2.73 -4.93
N PHE A 34 -3.83 -1.66 -5.29
CA PHE A 34 -3.34 -0.64 -4.37
C PHE A 34 -4.27 0.55 -4.37
N THR A 35 -4.97 0.79 -3.27
CA THR A 35 -5.80 1.97 -3.08
C THR A 35 -5.11 2.96 -2.15
N MET A 36 -4.73 4.13 -2.66
CA MET A 36 -4.07 5.17 -1.86
C MET A 36 -4.95 6.42 -1.78
N LYS A 37 -5.14 6.94 -0.56
CA LYS A 37 -5.87 8.18 -0.30
C LYS A 37 -5.08 9.06 0.65
N HIS A 38 -5.06 10.35 0.33
CA HIS A 38 -4.42 11.39 1.13
C HIS A 38 -5.40 12.55 1.24
N PHE A 39 -5.64 13.03 2.45
CA PHE A 39 -6.61 14.06 2.76
C PHE A 39 -5.92 15.30 3.29
N GLY A 40 -5.62 16.24 2.39
CA GLY A 40 -5.02 17.50 2.78
C GLY A 40 -4.25 18.15 1.65
N SER A 41 -3.57 19.23 1.99
CA SER A 41 -2.55 19.83 1.13
C SER A 41 -1.20 19.55 1.77
N GLY A 42 -0.23 19.08 0.99
CA GLY A 42 1.07 18.69 1.49
C GLY A 42 1.62 17.50 0.72
N ASP A 43 2.75 16.99 1.18
CA ASP A 43 3.46 15.88 0.53
C ASP A 43 2.89 14.53 0.98
N PHE A 44 2.81 13.59 0.04
CA PHE A 44 2.45 12.19 0.28
C PHE A 44 3.42 11.31 -0.51
N ASP A 45 4.37 10.72 0.21
CA ASP A 45 5.40 9.84 -0.30
C ASP A 45 5.15 8.42 0.22
N VAL A 46 4.96 7.48 -0.69
CA VAL A 46 4.82 6.05 -0.39
C VAL A 46 5.91 5.31 -1.14
N SER A 47 6.71 4.53 -0.41
CA SER A 47 7.74 3.68 -0.98
C SER A 47 7.56 2.25 -0.52
N ILE A 48 7.56 1.30 -1.46
CA ILE A 48 7.46 -0.14 -1.20
C ILE A 48 8.77 -0.77 -1.63
N GLU A 49 9.40 -1.53 -0.74
CA GLU A 49 10.64 -2.26 -0.98
C GLU A 49 10.37 -3.76 -0.84
N ASP A 50 10.78 -4.55 -1.83
CA ASP A 50 10.73 -6.01 -1.76
C ASP A 50 11.97 -6.62 -1.09
N GLU A 51 11.97 -7.94 -0.89
CA GLU A 51 13.08 -8.65 -0.24
C GLU A 51 14.40 -8.62 -1.03
N ASP A 52 14.34 -8.46 -2.35
CA ASP A 52 15.48 -8.29 -3.24
C ASP A 52 16.03 -6.84 -3.20
N GLY A 53 15.32 -5.93 -2.54
CA GLY A 53 15.66 -4.52 -2.41
C GLY A 53 15.22 -3.67 -3.59
N ASN A 54 14.30 -4.14 -4.44
CA ASN A 54 13.71 -3.27 -5.45
C ASN A 54 12.69 -2.34 -4.78
N VAL A 55 12.79 -1.05 -5.10
CA VAL A 55 11.96 0.00 -4.50
C VAL A 55 11.05 0.61 -5.55
N THR A 56 9.74 0.58 -5.29
CA THR A 56 8.73 1.32 -6.03
C THR A 56 8.29 2.50 -5.18
N THR A 57 8.45 3.72 -5.70
CA THR A 57 8.08 4.95 -4.99
C THR A 57 6.99 5.71 -5.75
N LEU A 58 5.94 6.09 -5.03
CA LEU A 58 4.89 6.99 -5.47
C LEU A 58 4.97 8.27 -4.63
N ILE A 59 5.27 9.38 -5.29
CA ILE A 59 5.36 10.71 -4.67
C ILE A 59 4.26 11.59 -5.25
N ASP A 60 3.39 12.11 -4.40
CA ASP A 60 2.45 13.16 -4.76
C ASP A 60 2.64 14.39 -3.87
N THR A 61 2.76 15.56 -4.51
CA THR A 61 2.90 16.86 -3.82
C THR A 61 1.75 17.80 -4.19
N SER A 62 0.70 17.28 -4.83
CA SER A 62 -0.40 18.07 -5.39
C SER A 62 -1.56 18.24 -4.41
N GLY A 63 -1.59 17.45 -3.33
CA GLY A 63 -2.55 17.55 -2.24
C GLY A 63 -3.43 16.30 -2.12
N HIS A 64 -4.75 16.46 -2.20
CA HIS A 64 -5.70 15.36 -1.98
C HIS A 64 -5.62 14.35 -3.12
N ILE A 65 -5.18 13.13 -2.83
CA ILE A 65 -5.08 12.03 -3.79
C ILE A 65 -6.12 10.95 -3.51
N SER A 66 -6.58 10.31 -4.57
CA SER A 66 -7.34 9.07 -4.53
C SER A 66 -6.96 8.27 -5.78
N SER A 67 -5.99 7.38 -5.62
CA SER A 67 -5.43 6.57 -6.71
C SER A 67 -5.71 5.11 -6.45
N VAL A 68 -5.95 4.38 -7.54
CA VAL A 68 -6.06 2.93 -7.56
C VAL A 68 -5.12 2.43 -8.63
N ASP A 69 -4.20 1.56 -8.26
CA ASP A 69 -3.27 0.89 -9.18
C ASP A 69 -3.36 -0.63 -9.00
N THR A 70 -2.84 -1.41 -9.94
CA THR A 70 -2.87 -2.87 -9.85
C THR A 70 -1.53 -3.41 -10.33
N GLU A 71 -0.82 -4.08 -9.44
CA GLU A 71 0.47 -4.67 -9.72
C GLU A 71 0.50 -6.14 -9.29
N THR A 72 1.21 -6.97 -10.04
CA THR A 72 1.47 -8.35 -9.64
C THR A 72 2.58 -8.34 -8.60
N MET A 73 2.32 -8.89 -7.41
CA MET A 73 3.32 -9.07 -6.37
C MET A 73 3.70 -10.54 -6.29
N ASN A 74 4.98 -10.82 -6.09
CA ASN A 74 5.45 -12.18 -5.88
C ASN A 74 5.37 -12.53 -4.39
N GLU A 75 5.43 -13.83 -4.09
CA GLU A 75 5.61 -14.29 -2.72
C GLU A 75 6.87 -13.66 -2.11
N GLY A 76 6.75 -13.11 -0.90
CA GLY A 76 7.88 -12.47 -0.24
C GLY A 76 7.50 -11.46 0.84
N THR A 77 8.51 -10.96 1.54
CA THR A 77 8.35 -9.89 2.54
C THR A 77 8.56 -8.52 1.91
N TYR A 78 7.64 -7.60 2.18
CA TYR A 78 7.67 -6.23 1.67
C TYR A 78 7.68 -5.23 2.83
N THR A 79 8.42 -4.15 2.66
CA THR A 79 8.44 -3.00 3.57
C THR A 79 7.81 -1.79 2.89
N ILE A 80 6.71 -1.29 3.46
CA ILE A 80 6.10 -0.03 3.03
C ILE A 80 6.50 1.11 3.98
N ARG A 81 6.97 2.20 3.39
CA ARG A 81 7.36 3.44 4.08
C ARG A 81 6.47 4.56 3.58
N ILE A 82 5.90 5.32 4.50
CA ILE A 82 4.93 6.37 4.19
C ILE A 82 5.34 7.64 4.92
N SER A 83 5.52 8.73 4.18
CA SER A 83 5.69 10.07 4.72
C SER A 83 4.57 10.94 4.19
N ALA A 84 3.71 11.43 5.07
CA ALA A 84 2.54 12.18 4.68
C ALA A 84 2.38 13.45 5.52
N ASP A 85 1.87 14.50 4.87
CA ASP A 85 1.37 15.70 5.52
C ASP A 85 -0.16 15.67 5.51
N ASN A 86 -0.77 15.28 6.64
CA ASN A 86 -2.21 15.10 6.91
C ASN A 86 -2.66 13.62 6.88
N GLU A 87 -3.96 13.39 7.02
CA GLU A 87 -4.58 12.06 7.09
C GLU A 87 -4.40 11.28 5.79
N TRP A 88 -4.10 9.99 5.90
CA TRP A 88 -3.91 9.12 4.75
C TRP A 88 -4.39 7.69 5.02
N SER A 89 -4.68 6.96 3.95
CA SER A 89 -4.95 5.53 3.99
C SER A 89 -4.38 4.84 2.74
N VAL A 90 -3.74 3.68 2.93
CA VAL A 90 -3.28 2.79 1.87
C VAL A 90 -3.92 1.42 2.09
N GLY A 91 -4.60 0.90 1.09
CA GLY A 91 -5.13 -0.46 1.05
C GLY A 91 -4.40 -1.26 -0.03
N ILE A 92 -4.17 -2.54 0.26
CA ILE A 92 -3.61 -3.53 -0.66
C ILE A 92 -4.51 -4.75 -0.58
N GLU A 93 -5.13 -5.12 -1.69
CA GLU A 93 -6.13 -6.20 -1.75
C GLU A 93 -5.82 -7.15 -2.91
N GLU A 94 -5.70 -8.44 -2.63
CA GLU A 94 -5.58 -9.49 -3.65
C GLU A 94 -6.82 -9.49 -4.56
N LYS A 95 -6.65 -9.61 -5.89
CA LYS A 95 -7.71 -9.42 -6.89
C LYS A 95 -8.36 -10.70 -7.43
#